data_AF-A0A2V8TY58-F1
#
_entry.id   AF-A0A2V8TY58-F1
#
_cell.length_a   1.000
_cell.length_b   1.000
_cell.length_c   1.000
_cell.angle_alpha   90.00
_cell.angle_beta   90.00
_cell.angle_gamma   90.00
#
_symmetry.space_group_name_H-M   'P 1'
#
loop_
_entity.id
_entity.type
_entity.pdbx_description
1 polymer ?
#
loop_
_entity_poly.entity_id
_entity_poly.type
_entity_poly.pdbx_seq_one_letter_code
_entity_poly.pdbx_strand_id
1 'polypeptide(L)'
;MMVAAERAAWHNPRILSTLLLVFLAGATTGALSMRLGLHQKLHRSAGFASRGPNRDAVLQKFKADLDLSGAQTDQIALVLDDYRLYYQSLQDQIDDLRATGKTRILQILNPEQRVKFEKMMADLGPQLEGGSSNAK
;
A
#
# COMPACT_ATOMS: atom_id res chain seq x y z
N MET A 1 -21.12 -44.82 -8.06
CA MET A 1 -21.52 -44.53 -9.45
C MET A 1 -21.82 -43.02 -9.56
N MET A 2 -20.82 -42.14 -9.62
CA MET A 2 -20.99 -40.67 -9.70
C MET A 2 -19.74 -39.96 -10.28
N VAL A 3 -19.07 -40.53 -11.29
CA VAL A 3 -17.89 -39.90 -11.94
C VAL A 3 -18.04 -39.79 -13.47
N ALA A 4 -19.07 -40.41 -14.06
CA ALA A 4 -19.27 -40.39 -15.51
C ALA A 4 -20.01 -39.12 -16.01
N ALA A 5 -20.73 -38.41 -15.15
CA ALA A 5 -21.52 -37.22 -15.54
C ALA A 5 -20.67 -35.94 -15.69
N GLU A 6 -19.51 -35.86 -15.04
CA GLU A 6 -18.68 -34.63 -15.04
C GLU A 6 -17.98 -34.39 -16.38
N ARG A 7 -17.59 -35.44 -17.10
CA ARG A 7 -16.88 -35.29 -18.40
C ARG A 7 -17.77 -34.71 -19.50
N ALA A 8 -19.09 -34.88 -19.40
CA ALA A 8 -20.05 -34.38 -20.39
C ALA A 8 -20.36 -32.87 -20.23
N ALA A 9 -20.17 -32.31 -19.04
CA ALA A 9 -20.42 -30.90 -18.78
C ALA A 9 -19.40 -29.98 -19.48
N TRP A 10 -18.16 -30.46 -19.65
CA TRP A 10 -17.06 -29.69 -20.25
C TRP A 10 -17.04 -29.66 -21.78
N HIS A 11 -17.86 -30.50 -22.44
CA HIS A 11 -17.92 -30.57 -23.92
C HIS A 11 -19.20 -29.96 -24.50
N ASN A 12 -20.08 -29.40 -23.66
CA ASN A 12 -21.33 -28.83 -24.10
C ASN A 12 -21.14 -27.35 -24.49
N PRO A 13 -21.24 -26.98 -25.79
CA PRO A 13 -21.01 -25.60 -26.25
C PRO A 13 -22.01 -24.62 -25.63
N ARG A 14 -23.18 -25.11 -25.22
CA ARG A 14 -24.19 -24.32 -24.50
C ARG A 14 -23.72 -23.89 -23.10
N ILE A 15 -23.04 -24.77 -22.37
CA ILE A 15 -22.51 -24.47 -21.02
C ILE A 15 -21.33 -23.50 -21.15
N LEU A 16 -20.49 -23.69 -22.16
CA LEU A 16 -19.40 -22.75 -22.45
C LEU A 16 -19.95 -21.36 -22.83
N SER A 17 -21.02 -21.32 -23.62
CA SER A 17 -21.66 -20.06 -24.04
C SER A 17 -22.32 -19.33 -22.87
N THR A 18 -22.95 -20.04 -21.93
CA THR A 18 -23.54 -19.40 -20.75
C THR A 18 -22.46 -18.90 -19.79
N LEU A 19 -21.38 -19.66 -19.58
CA LEU A 19 -20.23 -19.21 -18.80
C LEU A 19 -19.56 -17.99 -19.43
N LEU A 20 -19.37 -17.99 -20.75
CA LEU A 20 -18.80 -16.87 -21.48
C LEU A 20 -19.70 -15.63 -21.40
N LEU A 21 -21.03 -15.80 -21.50
CA LEU A 21 -21.99 -14.69 -21.32
C LEU A 21 -21.95 -14.11 -19.90
N VAL A 22 -21.94 -14.97 -18.88
CA VAL A 22 -21.83 -14.54 -17.48
C VAL A 22 -20.49 -13.82 -17.24
N PHE A 23 -19.41 -14.33 -17.83
CA PHE A 23 -18.10 -13.70 -17.76
C PHE A 23 -18.08 -12.33 -18.44
N LEU A 24 -18.65 -12.20 -19.65
CA LEU A 24 -18.78 -10.91 -20.35
C LEU A 24 -19.66 -9.92 -19.57
N ALA A 25 -20.75 -10.38 -18.97
CA ALA A 25 -21.61 -9.55 -18.12
C ALA A 25 -20.89 -9.09 -16.86
N GLY A 26 -20.12 -9.97 -16.21
CA GLY A 26 -19.26 -9.64 -15.08
C GLY A 26 -18.15 -8.65 -15.47
N ALA A 27 -17.51 -8.86 -16.63
CA ALA A 27 -16.44 -8.01 -17.14
C ALA A 27 -16.94 -6.61 -17.48
N THR A 28 -18.11 -6.49 -18.13
CA THR A 28 -18.73 -5.19 -18.43
C THR A 28 -19.17 -4.47 -17.16
N THR A 29 -19.77 -5.18 -16.21
CA THR A 29 -20.13 -4.63 -14.88
C THR A 29 -18.89 -4.18 -14.11
N GLY A 30 -17.81 -4.95 -14.13
CA GLY A 30 -16.53 -4.59 -13.51
C GLY A 30 -15.86 -3.39 -14.18
N ALA A 31 -15.86 -3.33 -15.51
CA ALA A 31 -15.31 -2.21 -16.29
C ALA A 31 -16.12 -0.92 -16.05
N LEU A 32 -17.45 -0.99 -16.03
CA LEU A 32 -18.32 0.13 -15.68
C LEU A 32 -18.10 0.58 -14.22
N SER A 33 -17.95 -0.36 -13.29
CA SER A 33 -17.62 -0.06 -11.89
C SER A 33 -16.30 0.69 -11.77
N MET A 34 -15.27 0.27 -12.53
CA MET A 34 -13.98 0.97 -12.61
C MET A 34 -14.13 2.39 -13.21
N ARG A 35 -14.96 2.53 -14.25
CA ARG A 35 -15.14 3.80 -14.98
C ARG A 35 -15.97 4.83 -14.22
N LEU A 36 -16.93 4.40 -13.39
CA LEU A 36 -17.88 5.30 -12.70
C LEU A 36 -17.53 5.62 -11.24
N GLY A 37 -16.68 4.85 -10.55
CA GLY A 37 -16.52 5.06 -9.09
C GLY A 37 -15.15 4.76 -8.47
N LEU A 38 -14.15 4.37 -9.26
CA LEU A 38 -12.94 3.77 -8.69
C LEU A 38 -11.63 4.42 -9.13
N HIS A 39 -11.60 5.31 -10.13
CA HIS A 39 -10.38 6.06 -10.46
C HIS A 39 -9.86 6.91 -9.29
N GLN A 40 -10.73 7.48 -8.44
CA GLN A 40 -10.30 8.25 -7.26
C GLN A 40 -9.72 7.37 -6.13
N LYS A 41 -10.16 6.11 -6.02
CA LYS A 41 -9.77 5.21 -4.91
C LYS A 41 -8.66 4.21 -5.28
N LEU A 42 -8.58 3.75 -6.54
CA LEU A 42 -7.51 2.84 -6.98
C LEU A 42 -6.20 3.54 -7.32
N HIS A 43 -6.21 4.78 -7.84
CA HIS A 43 -4.97 5.57 -7.92
C HIS A 43 -4.45 5.98 -6.54
N ARG A 44 -5.32 5.98 -5.51
CA ARG A 44 -4.90 6.11 -4.11
C ARG A 44 -4.29 4.82 -3.54
N SER A 45 -4.59 3.65 -4.12
CA SER A 45 -4.15 2.35 -3.58
C SER A 45 -2.93 1.77 -4.30
N ALA A 46 -2.63 2.17 -5.54
CA ALA A 46 -1.49 1.63 -6.30
C ALA A 46 -0.31 2.63 -6.46
N GLY A 47 -0.51 3.91 -6.10
CA GLY A 47 0.53 4.95 -6.19
C GLY A 47 1.05 5.48 -4.84
N PHE A 48 0.51 5.01 -3.71
CA PHE A 48 0.84 5.56 -2.38
C PHE A 48 1.94 4.83 -1.62
N ALA A 49 2.62 3.86 -2.24
CA ALA A 49 3.71 3.13 -1.61
C ALA A 49 5.06 3.87 -1.61
N SER A 50 5.13 5.19 -1.87
CA SER A 50 6.45 5.87 -1.78
C SER A 50 6.49 7.40 -1.65
N ARG A 51 5.44 8.06 -1.15
CA ARG A 51 5.60 9.49 -0.86
C ARG A 51 4.57 9.94 0.16
N GLY A 52 5.05 10.53 1.25
CA GLY A 52 4.23 11.33 2.15
C GLY A 52 3.42 12.40 1.40
N PRO A 53 2.57 13.16 2.10
CA PRO A 53 1.68 14.14 1.46
C PRO A 53 2.46 14.99 0.44
N ASN A 54 1.96 15.02 -0.80
CA ASN A 54 2.66 15.67 -1.90
C ASN A 54 2.92 17.13 -1.50
N ARG A 55 4.19 17.56 -1.46
CA ARG A 55 4.62 18.88 -0.96
C ARG A 55 3.74 19.98 -1.54
N ASP A 56 3.51 19.93 -2.84
CA ASP A 56 2.76 20.93 -3.57
C ASP A 56 1.28 20.94 -3.16
N ALA A 57 0.70 19.81 -2.76
CA ALA A 57 -0.66 19.74 -2.24
C ALA A 57 -0.78 20.33 -0.83
N VAL A 58 0.21 20.11 0.04
CA VAL A 58 0.25 20.72 1.39
C VAL A 58 0.44 22.23 1.28
N LEU A 59 1.35 22.66 0.41
CA LEU A 59 1.68 24.06 0.19
C LEU A 59 0.53 24.81 -0.49
N GLN A 60 -0.15 24.20 -1.47
CA GLN A 60 -1.36 24.78 -2.05
C GLN A 60 -2.49 24.93 -1.02
N LYS A 61 -2.65 23.93 -0.14
CA LYS A 61 -3.62 24.01 0.95
C LYS A 61 -3.28 25.14 1.91
N PHE A 62 -2.02 25.27 2.33
CA PHE A 62 -1.59 26.36 3.22
C PHE A 62 -1.74 27.72 2.56
N LYS A 63 -1.45 27.83 1.26
CA LYS A 63 -1.68 29.05 0.50
C LYS A 63 -3.14 29.44 0.46
N ALA A 64 -4.04 28.48 0.23
CA ALA A 64 -5.48 28.73 0.16
C ALA A 64 -6.11 29.02 1.53
N ASP A 65 -5.68 28.30 2.58
CA ASP A 65 -6.28 28.41 3.92
C ASP A 65 -5.72 29.60 4.73
N LEU A 66 -4.48 30.04 4.46
CA LEU A 66 -3.79 31.12 5.20
C LEU A 66 -3.57 32.38 4.37
N ASP A 67 -4.02 32.41 3.12
CA ASP A 67 -3.86 33.51 2.16
C ASP A 67 -2.41 34.02 2.06
N LEU A 68 -1.49 33.07 1.83
CA LEU A 68 -0.05 33.34 1.85
C LEU A 68 0.37 34.19 0.64
N SER A 69 1.13 35.25 0.89
CA SER A 69 1.83 35.96 -0.18
C SER A 69 2.87 35.07 -0.87
N GLY A 70 3.29 35.46 -2.08
CA GLY A 70 4.31 34.70 -2.84
C GLY A 70 5.59 34.46 -2.03
N ALA A 71 6.11 35.51 -1.39
CA ALA A 71 7.33 35.42 -0.57
C ALA A 71 7.17 34.49 0.65
N GLN A 72 6.01 34.51 1.32
CA GLN A 72 5.73 33.60 2.45
C GLN A 72 5.58 32.15 1.98
N THR A 73 4.98 31.95 0.81
CA THR A 73 4.83 30.64 0.20
C THR A 73 6.20 30.01 -0.07
N ASP A 74 7.14 30.78 -0.62
CA ASP A 74 8.50 30.30 -0.90
C ASP A 74 9.27 29.94 0.38
N GLN A 75 9.13 30.75 1.43
CA GLN A 75 9.74 30.46 2.74
C GLN A 75 9.19 29.18 3.37
N ILE A 76 7.86 28.99 3.34
CA ILE A 76 7.22 27.78 3.86
C ILE A 76 7.59 26.56 3.00
N ALA A 77 7.77 26.74 1.69
CA ALA A 77 8.26 25.71 0.78
C ALA A 77 9.63 25.17 1.19
N LEU A 78 10.56 26.05 1.56
CA LEU A 78 11.89 25.68 2.01
C LEU A 78 11.84 24.90 3.32
N VAL A 79 11.06 25.40 4.29
CA VAL A 79 10.89 24.74 5.59
C VAL A 79 10.30 23.34 5.41
N LEU A 80 9.26 23.18 4.59
CA LEU A 80 8.66 21.87 4.31
C LEU A 80 9.66 20.89 3.63
N ASP A 81 10.57 21.40 2.81
CA ASP A 81 11.59 20.59 2.15
C ASP A 81 12.65 20.10 3.15
N ASP A 82 13.13 21.00 4.01
CA ASP A 82 14.07 20.66 5.10
C ASP A 82 13.47 19.62 6.05
N TYR A 83 12.19 19.80 6.45
CA TYR A 83 11.50 18.82 7.28
C TYR A 83 11.45 17.45 6.61
N ARG A 84 11.11 17.40 5.32
CA ARG A 84 11.03 16.15 4.58
C ARG A 84 12.39 15.45 4.50
N LEU A 85 13.45 16.19 4.16
CA LEU A 85 14.81 15.66 4.08
C LEU A 85 15.27 15.11 5.43
N TYR A 86 14.99 15.84 6.51
CA TYR A 86 15.29 15.40 7.87
C TYR A 86 14.57 14.08 8.22
N TYR A 87 13.26 13.98 7.99
CA TYR A 87 12.50 12.75 8.24
C TYR A 87 13.00 11.58 7.40
N GLN A 88 13.34 11.81 6.13
CA GLN A 88 13.91 10.76 5.28
C GLN A 88 15.25 10.25 5.84
N SER A 89 16.13 11.16 6.25
CA SER A 89 17.42 10.78 6.84
C SER A 89 17.29 10.01 8.15
N LEU A 90 16.26 10.32 8.96
CA LEU A 90 15.95 9.58 10.18
C LEU A 90 15.39 8.19 9.87
N GLN A 91 14.54 8.08 8.85
CA GLN A 91 13.99 6.78 8.44
C GLN A 91 15.11 5.82 8.02
N ASP A 92 16.06 6.30 7.22
CA ASP A 92 17.23 5.52 6.78
C ASP A 92 18.06 5.04 7.98
N GLN A 93 18.28 5.91 8.98
CA GLN A 93 18.99 5.56 10.23
C GLN A 93 18.22 4.54 11.09
N ILE A 94 16.90 4.67 11.17
CA ILE A 94 16.05 3.74 11.92
C ILE A 94 16.06 2.36 11.26
N ASP A 95 16.03 2.30 9.94
CA ASP A 95 16.04 1.04 9.21
C ASP A 95 17.39 0.33 9.31
N ASP A 96 18.50 1.07 9.27
CA ASP A 96 19.83 0.53 9.55
C ASP A 96 19.98 0.02 10.99
N LEU A 97 19.46 0.79 11.97
CA LEU A 97 19.42 0.38 13.37
C LEU A 97 18.59 -0.90 13.58
N ARG A 98 17.45 -1.02 12.89
CA ARG A 98 16.62 -2.25 12.92
C ARG A 98 17.36 -3.43 12.33
N ALA A 99 18.04 -3.26 11.19
CA ALA A 99 18.80 -4.33 10.54
C ALA A 99 19.96 -4.81 11.43
N THR A 100 20.69 -3.87 12.02
CA THR A 100 21.78 -4.14 12.95
C THR A 100 21.28 -4.80 14.24
N GLY A 101 20.19 -4.29 14.81
CA GLY A 101 19.55 -4.83 16.01
C GLY A 101 19.05 -6.27 15.79
N LYS A 102 18.36 -6.53 14.67
CA LYS A 102 17.89 -7.86 14.27
C LYS A 102 19.06 -8.85 14.18
N THR A 103 20.14 -8.45 13.53
CA THR A 103 21.35 -9.29 13.37
C THR A 103 21.96 -9.64 14.72
N ARG A 104 22.07 -8.67 15.64
CA ARG A 104 22.61 -8.90 16.98
C ARG A 104 21.74 -9.83 17.81
N ILE A 105 20.41 -9.69 17.72
CA ILE A 105 19.48 -10.62 18.40
C ILE A 105 19.64 -12.04 17.86
N LEU A 106 19.72 -12.20 16.53
CA LEU A 106 19.90 -13.52 15.91
C LEU A 106 21.21 -14.21 16.36
N GLN A 107 22.28 -13.45 16.62
CA GLN A 107 23.55 -14.01 17.12
C GLN A 107 23.44 -14.57 18.55
N ILE A 108 22.57 -14.02 19.39
CA ILE A 108 22.34 -14.48 20.76
C ILE A 108 21.44 -15.72 20.80
N LEU A 109 20.53 -15.85 19.82
CA LEU A 109 19.53 -16.91 19.77
C LEU A 109 20.08 -18.24 19.24
N ASN A 110 19.54 -19.33 19.77
CA ASN A 110 19.80 -20.69 19.32
C ASN A 110 19.04 -20.96 17.99
N PRO A 111 19.43 -21.97 17.19
CA PRO A 111 18.85 -22.20 15.86
C PRO A 111 17.32 -22.28 15.83
N GLU A 112 16.70 -22.99 16.78
CA GLU A 112 15.24 -23.11 16.87
C GLU A 112 14.55 -21.78 17.22
N GLN A 113 15.19 -20.95 18.05
CA GLN A 113 14.66 -19.65 18.46
C GLN A 113 14.75 -18.62 17.33
N ARG A 114 15.77 -18.71 16.45
CA ARG A 114 15.91 -17.83 15.28
C ARG A 114 14.71 -17.95 14.34
N VAL A 115 14.28 -19.17 14.04
CA VAL A 115 13.12 -19.44 13.19
C VAL A 115 11.84 -18.83 13.78
N LYS A 116 11.64 -18.97 15.10
CA LYS A 116 10.50 -18.36 15.79
C LYS A 116 10.57 -16.83 15.79
N PHE A 117 11.75 -16.26 15.99
CA PHE A 117 11.98 -14.82 15.99
C PHE A 117 11.72 -14.19 14.63
N GLU A 118 12.19 -14.81 13.54
CA GLU A 118 11.93 -14.34 12.18
C GLU A 118 10.43 -14.33 11.85
N LYS A 119 9.70 -15.37 12.29
CA LYS A 119 8.24 -15.43 12.13
C LYS A 119 7.53 -14.33 12.91
N MET A 120 7.93 -14.08 14.16
CA MET A 120 7.38 -12.98 14.96
C MET A 120 7.65 -11.61 14.30
N MET A 121 8.85 -11.38 13.79
CA MET A 121 9.21 -10.13 13.10
C MET A 121 8.40 -9.92 11.81
N ALA A 122 8.12 -10.99 11.06
CA ALA A 122 7.27 -10.92 9.87
C ALA A 122 5.82 -10.55 10.20
N ASP A 123 5.28 -11.07 11.30
CA ASP A 123 3.91 -10.76 11.76
C ASP A 123 3.80 -9.35 12.40
N LEU A 124 4.88 -8.86 13.01
CA LEU A 124 4.97 -7.54 13.64
C LEU A 124 5.24 -6.40 12.64
N GLY A 125 5.95 -6.67 11.54
CA GLY A 125 6.22 -5.70 10.47
C GLY A 125 4.99 -4.87 10.04
N PRO A 126 3.87 -5.51 9.63
CA PRO A 126 2.66 -4.79 9.22
C PRO A 126 1.94 -4.07 10.38
N GLN A 127 2.11 -4.50 11.63
CA GLN A 127 1.47 -3.87 12.79
C GLN A 127 2.20 -2.60 13.25
N LEU A 128 3.53 -2.58 13.11
CA LEU A 128 4.34 -1.41 13.43
C LEU A 128 4.20 -0.31 12.36
N GLU A 129 3.96 -0.67 11.10
CA GLU A 129 3.62 0.29 10.04
C GLU A 129 2.18 0.83 10.17
N GLY A 130 1.23 0.02 10.67
CA GLY A 130 -0.15 0.44 10.93
C GLY A 130 -0.34 1.30 12.19
N GLY A 131 0.57 1.21 13.17
CA GLY A 131 0.48 1.93 14.44
C GLY A 131 0.73 3.44 14.36
N SER A 132 1.45 3.92 13.33
CA SER A 132 1.71 5.35 13.14
C SER A 132 0.50 6.13 12.58
N SER A 133 -0.58 5.44 12.17
CA SER A 133 -1.80 6.07 11.67
C SER A 133 -2.87 6.31 12.74
N ASN A 134 -2.69 5.80 13.97
CA ASN A 134 -3.72 5.86 15.04
C ASN A 134 -3.42 6.85 16.17
N ALA A 135 -2.38 7.67 16.05
CA ALA A 135 -2.19 8.82 16.92
C ALA A 135 -2.88 10.06 16.32
N LYS A 136 -4.22 10.09 16.39
CA LYS A 136 -5.00 11.31 16.19
C LYS A 136 -6.04 11.45 17.29
#